data_AF-A0A8T7C659-F1
#
_entry.id   AF-A0A8T7C659-F1
#
_cell.length_a   1.000
_cell.length_b   1.000
_cell.length_c   1.000
_cell.angle_alpha   90.00
_cell.angle_beta   90.00
_cell.angle_gamma   90.00
#
_symmetry.space_group_name_H-M   'P 1'
#
loop_
_entity.id
_entity.type
_entity.pdbx_description
1 polymer ?
#
loop_
_entity_poly.entity_id
_entity_poly.type
_entity_poly.pdbx_seq_one_letter_code
_entity_poly.pdbx_strand_id
1 'polypeptide(L)'
;MLVIATIVAGGCSEKLADDWVPCTFVPVEDEARDIIPHCARRSVNGSLAVAFVALTALSARQSDLATVLFGDTLHYLNASGVAVPVLPFDNGADYFIEGMARTVQNGKIGYIDESLSVVIPPRWDFAFPFANGAAVVCVDCTLRAVGDGHKEVVGGRWGMIDAQGSVTIPIIHDRETLHALGDE
;
A
#
# COMPACT_ATOMS: atom_id res chain seq x y z
N MET A 1 -62.79 -11.20 -6.65
CA MET A 1 -61.98 -11.18 -5.40
C MET A 1 -60.59 -10.69 -5.81
N LEU A 2 -60.33 -9.40 -5.65
CA LEU A 2 -59.13 -8.72 -6.14
C LEU A 2 -58.08 -8.75 -5.03
N VAL A 3 -56.96 -9.43 -5.24
CA VAL A 3 -55.85 -9.48 -4.28
C VAL A 3 -55.02 -8.22 -4.48
N ILE A 4 -55.16 -7.26 -3.57
CA ILE A 4 -54.29 -6.08 -3.50
C ILE A 4 -52.99 -6.52 -2.84
N ALA A 5 -51.92 -6.64 -3.63
CA ALA A 5 -50.57 -6.83 -3.11
C ALA A 5 -50.06 -5.50 -2.54
N THR A 6 -50.08 -5.38 -1.21
CA THR A 6 -49.38 -4.30 -0.50
C THR A 6 -47.88 -4.48 -0.69
N ILE A 7 -47.27 -3.60 -1.49
CA ILE A 7 -45.82 -3.43 -1.56
C ILE A 7 -45.39 -2.86 -0.22
N VAL A 8 -44.75 -3.69 0.61
CA VAL A 8 -43.99 -3.19 1.76
C VAL A 8 -42.78 -2.49 1.19
N ALA A 9 -42.80 -1.16 1.17
CA ALA A 9 -41.62 -0.35 0.96
C ALA A 9 -40.66 -0.63 2.14
N GLY A 10 -39.78 -1.61 1.97
CA GLY A 10 -38.62 -1.78 2.84
C GLY A 10 -37.77 -0.54 2.70
N GLY A 11 -37.82 0.33 3.72
CA GLY A 11 -37.04 1.56 3.74
C GLY A 11 -35.56 1.26 3.60
N CYS A 12 -34.89 1.96 2.68
CA CYS A 12 -33.46 2.22 2.80
C CYS A 12 -33.25 3.09 4.03
N SER A 13 -33.14 2.47 5.20
CA SER A 13 -32.78 3.12 6.44
C SER A 13 -31.67 2.32 7.11
N GLU A 14 -30.53 2.26 6.44
CA GLU A 14 -29.27 2.29 7.16
C GLU A 14 -28.58 3.57 6.70
N LYS A 15 -28.39 4.51 7.63
CA LYS A 15 -27.37 5.55 7.45
C LYS A 15 -26.05 4.80 7.27
N LEU A 16 -25.64 4.58 6.02
CA LEU A 16 -24.25 4.29 5.71
C LEU A 16 -23.48 5.45 6.34
N ALA A 17 -22.77 5.20 7.43
CA ALA A 17 -21.77 6.15 7.89
C ALA A 17 -20.91 6.45 6.66
N ASP A 18 -20.74 7.73 6.31
CA ASP A 18 -20.06 8.13 5.07
C ASP A 18 -18.66 7.46 5.02
N ASP A 19 -18.56 6.36 4.28
CA ASP A 19 -17.38 5.52 4.09
C ASP A 19 -16.45 6.11 3.03
N TRP A 20 -16.71 7.37 2.68
CA TRP A 20 -15.94 8.15 1.75
C TRP A 20 -14.58 8.50 2.33
N VAL A 21 -13.55 8.18 1.56
CA VAL A 21 -12.16 8.52 1.81
C VAL A 21 -11.79 9.62 0.83
N PRO A 22 -11.33 10.79 1.31
CA PRO A 22 -10.79 11.80 0.43
C PRO A 22 -9.47 11.31 -0.15
N CYS A 23 -9.16 11.74 -1.38
CA CYS A 23 -7.83 11.54 -1.92
C CYS A 23 -7.17 12.84 -2.32
N THR A 24 -5.85 12.84 -2.23
CA THR A 24 -5.00 13.94 -2.66
C THR A 24 -4.02 13.41 -3.70
N PHE A 25 -3.80 14.19 -4.75
CA PHE A 25 -2.77 13.91 -5.75
C PHE A 25 -2.03 15.20 -6.11
N VAL A 26 -0.85 15.04 -6.70
CA VAL A 26 -0.11 16.16 -7.30
C VAL A 26 -0.39 16.11 -8.81
N PRO A 27 -1.16 17.07 -9.37
CA PRO A 27 -1.34 17.23 -10.81
C PRO A 27 0.00 17.34 -11.53
N VAL A 28 0.04 16.98 -12.82
CA VAL A 28 1.27 17.09 -13.64
C VAL A 28 1.61 18.56 -13.94
N GLU A 29 0.59 19.42 -13.99
CA GLU A 29 0.70 20.80 -14.49
C GLU A 29 0.89 21.84 -13.39
N ASP A 30 0.33 21.59 -12.21
CA ASP A 30 0.43 22.47 -11.05
C ASP A 30 0.90 21.63 -9.85
N GLU A 31 1.99 22.03 -9.20
CA GLU A 31 2.48 21.39 -7.97
C GLU A 31 1.50 21.53 -6.77
N ALA A 32 0.35 22.16 -7.00
CA ALA A 32 -0.72 22.32 -6.03
C ALA A 32 -1.46 20.99 -5.80
N ARG A 33 -1.60 20.58 -4.54
CA ARG A 33 -2.31 19.36 -4.16
C ARG A 33 -3.82 19.56 -4.32
N ASP A 34 -4.42 18.84 -5.26
CA ASP A 34 -5.88 18.78 -5.40
C ASP A 34 -6.48 17.75 -4.45
N ILE A 35 -7.56 18.12 -3.77
CA ILE A 35 -8.30 17.25 -2.84
C ILE A 35 -9.66 16.91 -3.43
N ILE A 36 -9.95 15.61 -3.56
CA ILE A 36 -11.26 15.11 -3.96
C ILE A 36 -11.95 14.52 -2.71
N PRO A 37 -12.98 15.16 -2.13
CA PRO A 37 -13.58 14.75 -0.86
C PRO A 37 -14.22 13.35 -0.88
N HIS A 38 -14.87 13.00 -1.99
CA HIS A 38 -15.57 11.73 -2.19
C HIS A 38 -14.83 10.85 -3.20
N CYS A 39 -13.55 10.63 -2.95
CA CYS A 39 -12.67 10.00 -3.93
C CYS A 39 -12.80 8.47 -3.98
N ALA A 40 -12.88 7.81 -2.84
CA ALA A 40 -13.05 6.36 -2.79
C ALA A 40 -13.98 5.95 -1.66
N ARG A 41 -14.60 4.78 -1.77
CA ARG A 41 -15.29 4.14 -0.65
C ARG A 41 -14.42 3.04 -0.08
N ARG A 42 -14.37 2.96 1.25
CA ARG A 42 -13.64 1.91 1.95
C ARG A 42 -14.56 0.74 2.29
N SER A 43 -14.22 -0.43 1.79
CA SER A 43 -14.85 -1.69 2.17
C SER A 43 -14.54 -2.06 3.63
N VAL A 44 -15.37 -2.91 4.23
CA VAL A 44 -15.19 -3.44 5.60
C VAL A 44 -13.83 -4.12 5.79
N ASN A 45 -13.26 -4.71 4.73
CA ASN A 45 -11.95 -5.35 4.73
C ASN A 45 -10.77 -4.38 4.45
N GLY A 46 -11.04 -3.09 4.33
CA GLY A 46 -10.05 -2.05 4.09
C GLY A 46 -9.74 -1.73 2.62
N SER A 47 -10.21 -2.53 1.67
CA SER A 47 -10.04 -2.27 0.23
C SER A 47 -10.75 -0.99 -0.22
N LEU A 48 -10.23 -0.31 -1.24
CA LEU A 48 -10.77 0.94 -1.76
C LEU A 48 -11.45 0.74 -3.13
N ALA A 49 -12.66 1.25 -3.27
CA ALA A 49 -13.34 1.41 -4.55
C ALA A 49 -13.27 2.88 -4.97
N VAL A 50 -12.44 3.21 -5.96
CA VAL A 50 -12.21 4.58 -6.41
C VAL A 50 -13.37 5.06 -7.29
N ALA A 51 -13.89 6.25 -7.00
CA ALA A 51 -14.98 6.87 -7.76
C ALA A 51 -14.51 7.22 -9.18
N PHE A 52 -15.39 6.99 -10.16
CA PHE A 52 -15.06 7.26 -11.57
C PHE A 52 -14.62 8.71 -11.82
N VAL A 53 -15.25 9.67 -11.15
CA VAL A 53 -14.86 11.10 -11.25
C VAL A 53 -13.43 11.37 -10.77
N ALA A 54 -12.96 10.61 -9.78
CA ALA A 54 -11.57 10.70 -9.33
C ALA A 54 -10.62 10.07 -10.35
N LEU A 55 -10.99 8.94 -10.94
CA LEU A 55 -10.18 8.31 -12.00
C LEU A 55 -9.98 9.24 -13.19
N THR A 56 -11.03 9.95 -13.62
CA THR A 56 -10.92 10.92 -14.73
C THR A 56 -10.04 12.13 -14.39
N ALA A 57 -9.99 12.54 -13.12
CA ALA A 57 -9.09 13.61 -12.68
C ALA A 57 -7.63 13.13 -12.60
N LEU A 58 -7.42 11.83 -12.34
CA LEU A 58 -6.10 11.21 -12.19
C LEU A 58 -5.53 10.70 -13.53
N SER A 59 -6.36 10.46 -14.54
CA SER A 59 -6.00 9.86 -15.84
C SER A 59 -5.22 10.78 -16.80
N ALA A 60 -4.61 11.85 -16.32
CA ALA A 60 -3.85 12.80 -17.14
C ALA A 60 -2.36 12.41 -17.34
N ARG A 61 -1.95 11.16 -17.09
CA ARG A 61 -0.54 10.74 -17.09
C ARG A 61 -0.17 9.81 -18.25
N GLN A 62 1.03 10.01 -18.78
CA GLN A 62 1.72 9.12 -19.75
C GLN A 62 2.27 7.83 -19.10
N SER A 63 2.04 7.61 -17.79
CA SER A 63 2.41 6.41 -17.05
C SER A 63 1.17 5.62 -16.63
N ASP A 64 1.27 4.28 -16.64
CA ASP A 64 0.16 3.39 -16.27
C ASP A 64 -0.23 3.46 -14.78
N LEU A 65 0.63 4.06 -13.94
CA LEU A 65 0.44 4.22 -12.50
C LEU A 65 0.48 5.69 -12.05
N ALA A 66 -0.38 6.00 -11.08
CA ALA A 66 -0.40 7.25 -10.33
C ALA A 66 -0.09 6.98 -8.84
N THR A 67 0.52 7.96 -8.17
CA THR A 67 0.68 7.95 -6.71
C THR A 67 -0.41 8.82 -6.09
N VAL A 68 -1.22 8.23 -5.23
CA VAL A 68 -2.40 8.86 -4.64
C VAL A 68 -2.39 8.67 -3.13
N LEU A 69 -2.63 9.75 -2.40
CA LEU A 69 -2.80 9.69 -0.95
C LEU A 69 -4.29 9.54 -0.65
N PHE A 70 -4.69 8.38 -0.09
CA PHE A 70 -6.04 8.16 0.42
C PHE A 70 -6.02 8.33 1.94
N GLY A 71 -6.62 9.41 2.45
CA GLY A 71 -6.45 9.80 3.84
C GLY A 71 -4.97 10.04 4.19
N ASP A 72 -4.39 9.18 5.02
CA ASP A 72 -2.99 9.19 5.45
C ASP A 72 -2.15 8.07 4.81
N THR A 73 -2.76 7.26 3.94
CA THR A 73 -2.14 6.08 3.34
C THR A 73 -1.81 6.30 1.87
N LEU A 74 -0.54 6.11 1.53
CA LEU A 74 -0.06 6.26 0.17
C LEU A 74 -0.32 5.01 -0.66
N HIS A 75 -0.80 5.19 -1.89
CA HIS A 75 -1.15 4.10 -2.80
C HIS A 75 -0.55 4.33 -4.18
N TYR A 76 -0.20 3.23 -4.84
CA TYR A 76 -0.26 3.20 -6.31
C TYR A 76 -1.70 2.99 -6.76
N LEU A 77 -2.06 3.64 -7.86
CA LEU A 77 -3.36 3.52 -8.51
C LEU A 77 -3.15 3.34 -10.01
N ASN A 78 -3.76 2.32 -10.61
CA ASN A 78 -3.74 2.14 -12.06
C ASN A 78 -5.02 2.68 -12.74
N ALA A 79 -5.00 2.75 -14.07
CA ALA A 79 -6.12 3.25 -14.88
C ALA A 79 -7.42 2.42 -14.74
N SER A 80 -7.33 1.16 -14.30
CA SER A 80 -8.49 0.31 -14.01
C SER A 80 -9.11 0.58 -12.63
N GLY A 81 -8.50 1.47 -11.84
CA GLY A 81 -8.97 1.85 -10.51
C GLY A 81 -8.48 0.94 -9.39
N VAL A 82 -7.52 0.04 -9.65
CA VAL A 82 -6.89 -0.78 -8.61
C VAL A 82 -5.96 0.11 -7.80
N ALA A 83 -6.23 0.25 -6.51
CA ALA A 83 -5.40 0.97 -5.56
C ALA A 83 -4.72 0.00 -4.60
N VAL A 84 -3.39 0.09 -4.48
CA VAL A 84 -2.60 -0.76 -3.57
C VAL A 84 -1.75 0.09 -2.62
N PRO A 85 -1.85 -0.13 -1.29
CA PRO A 85 -1.07 0.61 -0.31
C PRO A 85 0.41 0.28 -0.43
N VAL A 86 1.24 1.31 -0.35
CA VAL A 86 2.70 1.21 -0.47
C VAL A 86 3.42 1.93 0.64
N LEU A 87 4.69 1.58 0.85
CA LEU A 87 5.53 2.38 1.72
C LEU A 87 5.80 3.76 1.11
N PRO A 88 5.77 4.82 1.94
CA PRO A 88 6.29 6.11 1.52
C PRO A 88 7.83 6.04 1.49
N PHE A 89 8.42 6.58 0.43
CA PHE A 89 9.86 6.82 0.31
C PHE A 89 10.09 8.24 -0.16
N ASP A 90 10.91 8.98 0.59
CA ASP A 90 11.08 10.43 0.44
C ASP A 90 9.72 11.16 0.44
N ASN A 91 9.27 11.68 -0.72
CA ASN A 91 8.03 12.42 -0.87
C ASN A 91 6.95 11.66 -1.67
N GLY A 92 7.15 10.36 -1.94
CA GLY A 92 6.31 9.60 -2.85
C GLY A 92 6.22 8.12 -2.51
N ALA A 93 5.69 7.35 -3.46
CA ALA A 93 5.59 5.90 -3.34
C ALA A 93 6.98 5.28 -3.51
N ASP A 94 7.24 4.20 -2.77
CA ASP A 94 8.45 3.40 -2.94
C ASP A 94 8.60 2.93 -4.40
N TYR A 95 9.81 3.03 -4.92
CA TYR A 95 10.08 2.72 -6.33
C TYR A 95 10.01 1.22 -6.61
N PHE A 96 9.73 0.85 -7.86
CA PHE A 96 9.95 -0.50 -8.34
C PHE A 96 11.44 -0.74 -8.50
N ILE A 97 11.99 -1.69 -7.74
CA ILE A 97 13.37 -2.15 -7.85
C ILE A 97 13.30 -3.62 -8.26
N GLU A 98 14.01 -3.98 -9.33
CA GLU A 98 13.95 -5.34 -9.91
C GLU A 98 12.51 -5.80 -10.24
N GLY A 99 11.66 -4.84 -10.67
CA GLY A 99 10.27 -5.09 -11.03
C GLY A 99 9.31 -5.23 -9.83
N MET A 100 9.77 -4.96 -8.61
CA MET A 100 8.96 -5.09 -7.39
C MET A 100 8.99 -3.83 -6.52
N ALA A 101 7.85 -3.47 -5.94
CA ALA A 101 7.74 -2.43 -4.93
C ALA A 101 7.17 -3.00 -3.63
N ARG A 102 7.51 -2.41 -2.47
CA ARG A 102 6.99 -2.87 -1.18
C ARG A 102 5.56 -2.39 -0.96
N THR A 103 4.68 -3.32 -0.57
CA THR A 103 3.29 -3.04 -0.20
C THR A 103 3.07 -3.28 1.29
N VAL A 104 2.09 -2.57 1.88
CA VAL A 104 1.73 -2.73 3.29
C VAL A 104 0.27 -3.15 3.42
N GLN A 105 0.02 -4.32 4.00
CA GLN A 105 -1.33 -4.78 4.31
C GLN A 105 -1.38 -5.29 5.74
N ASN A 106 -2.38 -4.85 6.52
CA ASN A 106 -2.56 -5.24 7.92
C ASN A 106 -1.28 -5.07 8.77
N GLY A 107 -0.51 -4.02 8.50
CA GLY A 107 0.75 -3.72 9.20
C GLY A 107 1.94 -4.62 8.83
N LYS A 108 1.77 -5.54 7.87
CA LYS A 108 2.86 -6.37 7.35
C LYS A 108 3.28 -5.88 5.97
N ILE A 109 4.55 -6.10 5.65
CA ILE A 109 5.17 -5.74 4.38
C ILE A 109 5.25 -6.98 3.50
N GLY A 110 4.90 -6.80 2.22
CA GLY A 110 5.08 -7.74 1.12
C GLY A 110 5.56 -7.01 -0.12
N TYR A 111 5.43 -7.63 -1.30
CA TYR A 111 5.87 -7.05 -2.57
C TYR A 111 4.82 -7.19 -3.66
N ILE A 112 4.72 -6.16 -4.49
CA ILE A 112 3.84 -6.10 -5.65
C ILE A 112 4.66 -5.85 -6.92
N ASP A 113 4.15 -6.31 -8.07
CA ASP A 113 4.70 -5.96 -9.38
C ASP A 113 4.06 -4.68 -9.95
N GLU A 114 4.52 -4.26 -11.13
CA GLU A 114 4.03 -3.08 -11.84
C GLU A 114 2.56 -3.19 -12.28
N SER A 115 2.00 -4.40 -12.33
CA SER A 115 0.56 -4.62 -12.56
C SER A 115 -0.28 -4.39 -11.29
N LEU A 116 0.37 -4.05 -10.17
CA LEU A 116 -0.18 -3.98 -8.82
C LEU A 116 -0.65 -5.33 -8.26
N SER A 117 -0.10 -6.43 -8.79
CA SER A 117 -0.37 -7.77 -8.28
C SER A 117 0.59 -8.10 -7.14
N VAL A 118 0.08 -8.70 -6.05
CA VAL A 118 0.92 -9.16 -4.94
C VAL A 118 1.72 -10.39 -5.39
N VAL A 119 3.03 -10.22 -5.57
CA VAL A 119 3.95 -11.30 -5.96
C VAL A 119 4.55 -12.01 -4.74
N ILE A 120 4.68 -11.30 -3.62
CA ILE A 120 5.09 -11.87 -2.34
C ILE A 120 4.13 -11.37 -1.26
N PRO A 121 3.35 -12.27 -0.61
CA PRO A 121 2.37 -11.88 0.38
C PRO A 121 2.98 -11.12 1.57
N PRO A 122 2.25 -10.14 2.13
CA PRO A 122 2.68 -9.43 3.33
C PRO A 122 2.89 -10.36 4.53
N ARG A 123 4.13 -10.43 5.03
CA ARG A 123 4.51 -11.34 6.12
C ARG A 123 5.42 -10.72 7.17
N TRP A 124 6.12 -9.63 6.84
CA TRP A 124 7.21 -9.10 7.66
C TRP A 124 6.84 -7.79 8.32
N ASP A 125 7.39 -7.53 9.49
CA ASP A 125 7.23 -6.24 10.18
C ASP A 125 8.06 -5.15 9.50
N PHE A 126 9.18 -5.54 8.89
CA PHE A 126 9.97 -4.69 8.01
C PHE A 126 10.60 -5.48 6.86
N ALA A 127 10.81 -4.83 5.72
CA ALA A 127 11.55 -5.38 4.60
C ALA A 127 12.24 -4.26 3.82
N PHE A 128 13.46 -4.53 3.34
CA PHE A 128 14.18 -3.66 2.42
C PHE A 128 13.76 -3.91 0.96
N PRO A 129 14.02 -2.98 0.03
CA PRO A 129 13.90 -3.27 -1.40
C PRO A 129 14.79 -4.46 -1.79
N PHE A 130 14.44 -5.12 -2.89
CA PHE A 130 15.31 -6.13 -3.48
C PHE A 130 16.60 -5.49 -4.03
N ALA A 131 17.70 -6.21 -3.89
CA ALA A 131 18.96 -5.91 -4.54
C ALA A 131 19.69 -7.23 -4.83
N ASN A 132 20.12 -7.41 -6.08
CA ASN A 132 20.75 -8.62 -6.57
C ASN A 132 19.91 -9.89 -6.30
N GLY A 133 18.59 -9.82 -6.49
CA GLY A 133 17.69 -10.95 -6.34
C GLY A 133 17.39 -11.39 -4.90
N ALA A 134 17.83 -10.62 -3.89
CA ALA A 134 17.53 -10.88 -2.50
C ALA A 134 17.03 -9.63 -1.75
N ALA A 135 16.31 -9.84 -0.66
CA ALA A 135 15.88 -8.77 0.23
C ALA A 135 16.06 -9.16 1.69
N VAL A 136 16.49 -8.20 2.51
CA VAL A 136 16.56 -8.35 3.96
C VAL A 136 15.17 -8.10 4.56
N VAL A 137 14.73 -9.01 5.42
CA VAL A 137 13.42 -8.95 6.08
C VAL A 137 13.56 -9.09 7.58
N CYS A 138 12.57 -8.54 8.30
CA CYS A 138 12.54 -8.59 9.75
C CYS A 138 11.16 -8.97 10.29
N VAL A 139 11.19 -9.76 11.37
CA VAL A 139 10.01 -10.14 12.16
C VAL A 139 10.22 -9.66 13.59
N ASP A 140 9.14 -9.19 14.22
CA ASP A 140 9.13 -8.64 15.58
C ASP A 140 9.94 -7.33 15.73
N CYS A 141 10.28 -6.65 14.63
CA CYS A 141 10.87 -5.31 14.70
C CYS A 141 9.83 -4.22 14.89
N THR A 142 10.28 -3.07 15.39
CA THR A 142 9.46 -1.88 15.59
C THR A 142 10.10 -0.65 14.97
N LEU A 143 9.26 0.26 14.48
CA LEU A 143 9.71 1.59 14.06
C LEU A 143 9.81 2.50 15.29
N ARG A 144 11.01 3.01 15.55
CA ARG A 144 11.29 4.01 16.58
C ARG A 144 11.55 5.35 15.92
N ALA A 145 10.82 6.39 16.36
CA ALA A 145 11.15 7.75 15.97
C ALA A 145 12.56 8.10 16.48
N VAL A 146 13.42 8.49 15.55
CA VAL A 146 14.68 9.17 15.83
C VAL A 146 14.48 10.64 15.41
N GLY A 147 15.25 11.59 15.94
CA GLY A 147 15.00 13.02 15.75
C GLY A 147 14.73 13.45 14.30
N ASP A 148 14.19 14.66 14.12
CA ASP A 148 13.97 15.28 12.81
C ASP A 148 12.98 14.53 11.88
N GLY A 149 12.05 13.77 12.48
CA GLY A 149 11.00 13.06 11.74
C GLY A 149 11.43 11.73 11.12
N HIS A 150 12.69 11.33 11.31
CA HIS A 150 13.19 10.04 10.85
C HIS A 150 12.68 8.89 11.73
N LYS A 151 12.57 7.69 11.13
CA LYS A 151 12.22 6.47 11.84
C LYS A 151 13.30 5.42 11.58
N GLU A 152 13.75 4.79 12.65
CA GLU A 152 14.68 3.67 12.61
C GLU A 152 13.92 2.38 12.92
N VAL A 153 14.27 1.30 12.23
CA VAL A 153 13.81 -0.05 12.58
C VAL A 153 14.72 -0.60 13.68
N VAL A 154 14.14 -0.96 14.82
CA VAL A 154 14.87 -1.48 15.98
C VAL A 154 14.34 -2.84 16.41
N GLY A 155 15.24 -3.65 17.00
CA GLY A 155 14.92 -4.99 17.49
C GLY A 155 14.61 -5.98 16.37
N GLY A 156 13.83 -7.00 16.72
CA GLY A 156 13.41 -8.06 15.81
C GLY A 156 14.50 -9.08 15.48
N ARG A 157 14.11 -10.05 14.64
CA ARG A 157 14.99 -11.06 14.06
C ARG A 157 15.04 -10.84 12.56
N TRP A 158 16.24 -10.93 12.01
CA TRP A 158 16.56 -10.57 10.64
C TRP A 158 17.00 -11.81 9.87
N GLY A 159 16.67 -11.83 8.58
CA GLY A 159 17.10 -12.84 7.61
C GLY A 159 16.97 -12.30 6.19
N MET A 160 17.18 -13.18 5.21
CA MET A 160 17.08 -12.84 3.79
C MET A 160 16.09 -13.75 3.08
N ILE A 161 15.45 -13.19 2.06
CA ILE A 161 14.59 -13.92 1.13
C ILE A 161 15.08 -13.76 -0.31
N ASP A 162 14.75 -14.72 -1.15
CA ASP A 162 14.86 -14.60 -2.61
C ASP A 162 13.63 -13.89 -3.22
N ALA A 163 13.66 -13.66 -4.54
CA ALA A 163 12.58 -13.03 -5.31
C ALA A 163 11.27 -13.84 -5.36
N GLN A 164 11.26 -15.09 -4.89
CA GLN A 164 10.05 -15.90 -4.69
C GLN A 164 9.51 -15.78 -3.25
N GLY A 165 10.23 -15.06 -2.39
CA GLY A 165 9.92 -14.92 -0.98
C GLY A 165 10.33 -16.13 -0.13
N SER A 166 11.18 -17.02 -0.66
CA SER A 166 11.74 -18.14 0.10
C SER A 166 12.88 -17.64 0.98
N VAL A 167 12.95 -18.12 2.21
CA VAL A 167 14.00 -17.71 3.16
C VAL A 167 15.33 -18.36 2.75
N THR A 168 16.32 -17.53 2.40
CA THR A 168 17.68 -17.94 2.02
C THR A 168 18.66 -17.83 3.18
N ILE A 169 18.49 -16.82 4.05
CA ILE A 169 19.16 -16.73 5.35
C ILE A 169 18.09 -16.75 6.45
N PRO A 170 18.15 -17.69 7.42
CA PRO A 170 17.15 -17.82 8.47
C PRO A 170 16.85 -16.52 9.23
N ILE A 171 15.57 -16.27 9.53
CA ILE A 171 15.12 -15.07 10.26
C ILE A 171 15.31 -15.27 11.78
N ILE A 172 16.57 -15.32 12.20
CA ILE A 172 17.00 -15.56 13.59
C ILE A 172 18.12 -14.62 14.04
N HIS A 173 18.74 -13.89 13.11
CA HIS A 173 19.92 -13.08 13.39
C HIS A 173 19.51 -11.72 13.96
N ASP A 174 20.39 -11.10 14.74
CA ASP A 174 20.32 -9.65 14.93
C ASP A 174 20.81 -8.92 13.66
N ARG A 175 20.62 -7.59 13.64
CA ARG A 175 20.90 -6.78 12.45
C ARG A 175 22.39 -6.80 12.11
N GLU A 176 23.25 -6.73 13.12
CA GLU A 176 24.70 -6.69 12.99
C GLU A 176 25.26 -8.02 12.44
N THR A 177 24.79 -9.14 12.97
CA THR A 177 25.18 -10.48 12.52
C THR A 177 24.76 -10.72 11.07
N LEU A 178 23.55 -10.31 10.69
CA LEU A 178 23.11 -10.48 9.30
C LEU A 178 23.95 -9.65 8.33
N HIS A 179 24.30 -8.41 8.70
CA HIS A 179 25.16 -7.56 7.86
C HIS A 179 26.51 -8.23 7.59
N ALA A 180 27.12 -8.82 8.62
CA ALA A 180 28.40 -9.52 8.48
C ALA A 180 28.33 -10.74 7.54
N LEU A 181 27.16 -11.37 7.38
CA LEU A 181 26.95 -12.50 6.46
C LEU A 181 26.75 -12.07 5.00
N GLY A 182 26.42 -10.80 4.74
CA GLY A 182 26.15 -10.28 3.40
C GLY A 182 27.38 -9.67 2.70
N ASP A 183 28.48 -9.51 3.42
CA ASP A 183 29.74 -8.95 2.91
C ASP A 183 30.73 -10.03 2.40
N GLU A 184 30.35 -11.32 2.44
CA GLU A 184 31.15 -12.48 1.95
C GLU A 184 30.64 -13.05 0.61
#